data_AF-A0A3S9ZP76-F1
#
_entry.id   AF-A0A3S9ZP76-F1
#
_cell.length_a   1.000
_cell.length_b   1.000
_cell.length_c   1.000
_cell.angle_alpha   90.00
_cell.angle_beta   90.00
_cell.angle_gamma   90.00
#
_symmetry.space_group_name_H-M   'P 1'
#
loop_
_entity.id
_entity.type
_entity.pdbx_description
1 polymer ?
#
loop_
_entity_poly.entity_id
_entity_poly.type
_entity_poly.pdbx_seq_one_letter_code
_entity_poly.pdbx_strand_id
1 'polypeptide(L)'
;MNTGMRRRAVKTVMTLTMAGTLGFGLMTPVASAARNGPCYDGRCTITVSAPKTIKVNSRKFGFKQFKVTHISSRLVAMSTTTTDGVGLSGSTSPGGTVQLNNLRIWVKWVSGRKARLQLSPVPR
;
A
#
# COMPACT_ATOMS: atom_id res chain seq x y z
N MET A 1 25.18 -10.80 54.84
CA MET A 1 26.63 -10.76 54.59
C MET A 1 26.86 -10.60 53.09
N ASN A 2 27.50 -9.49 52.72
CA ASN A 2 28.07 -9.12 51.41
C ASN A 2 28.95 -10.27 50.84
N THR A 3 29.25 -10.44 49.55
CA THR A 3 29.75 -9.47 48.55
C THR A 3 29.89 -10.22 47.22
N GLY A 4 29.81 -9.56 46.06
CA GLY A 4 30.44 -10.16 44.87
C GLY A 4 29.98 -9.70 43.48
N MET A 5 29.94 -8.39 43.21
CA MET A 5 29.93 -7.89 41.83
C MET A 5 31.17 -8.39 41.07
N ARG A 6 30.97 -8.91 39.86
CA ARG A 6 32.00 -8.89 38.81
C ARG A 6 31.41 -8.38 37.50
N ARG A 7 31.63 -7.08 37.27
CA ARG A 7 31.61 -6.48 35.93
C ARG A 7 32.80 -7.03 35.14
N ARG A 8 32.59 -7.50 33.92
CA ARG A 8 33.59 -7.42 32.85
C ARG A 8 32.91 -7.04 31.56
N ALA A 9 33.18 -5.81 31.12
CA ALA A 9 32.93 -5.34 29.78
C ALA A 9 33.93 -6.01 28.84
N VAL A 10 33.46 -6.55 27.72
CA VAL A 10 34.30 -6.81 26.56
C VAL A 10 33.62 -6.11 25.39
N LYS A 11 34.19 -4.97 25.00
CA LYS A 11 33.93 -4.33 23.72
C LYS A 11 34.55 -5.23 22.64
N THR A 12 33.73 -5.82 21.79
CA THR A 12 34.21 -6.36 20.51
C THR A 12 33.51 -5.58 19.41
N VAL A 13 34.18 -4.53 18.93
CA VAL A 13 33.85 -3.88 17.67
C VAL A 13 34.27 -4.86 16.58
N MET A 14 33.31 -5.55 15.98
CA MET A 14 33.54 -6.24 14.71
C MET A 14 32.93 -5.39 13.60
N THR A 15 33.79 -4.56 13.02
CA THR A 15 33.56 -3.91 11.74
C THR A 15 33.55 -5.00 10.68
N LEU A 16 32.37 -5.48 10.27
CA LEU A 16 32.25 -6.28 9.06
C LEU A 16 32.02 -5.35 7.87
N THR A 17 33.13 -4.93 7.26
CA THR A 17 33.15 -4.51 5.86
C THR A 17 32.94 -5.73 4.98
N MET A 18 31.71 -5.93 4.51
CA MET A 18 31.45 -6.75 3.32
C MET A 18 30.99 -5.83 2.20
N ALA A 19 31.98 -5.40 1.40
CA ALA A 19 31.77 -5.01 0.02
C ALA A 19 31.41 -6.28 -0.77
N GLY A 20 30.13 -6.39 -1.14
CA GLY A 20 29.61 -7.44 -2.01
C GLY A 20 29.05 -6.81 -3.27
N THR A 21 29.69 -7.12 -4.39
CA THR A 21 29.49 -6.62 -5.74
C THR A 21 28.11 -6.97 -6.36
N LEU A 22 27.54 -5.98 -7.05
CA LEU A 22 26.74 -6.08 -8.29
C LEU A 22 25.70 -7.23 -8.37
N GLY A 23 24.54 -7.00 -7.78
CA GLY A 23 23.28 -7.60 -8.25
C GLY A 23 22.45 -6.53 -8.96
N PHE A 24 22.47 -6.52 -10.29
CA PHE A 24 21.49 -5.78 -11.09
C PHE A 24 20.09 -6.34 -10.83
N GLY A 25 19.40 -5.74 -9.87
CA GLY A 25 17.97 -5.90 -9.65
C GLY A 25 17.42 -4.53 -9.32
N LEU A 26 17.05 -3.76 -10.35
CA LEU A 26 16.36 -2.49 -10.20
C LEU A 26 15.00 -2.72 -9.51
N MET A 27 14.98 -2.81 -8.18
CA MET A 27 13.79 -2.54 -7.39
C MET A 27 13.61 -1.02 -7.30
N THR A 28 13.21 -0.38 -8.39
CA THR A 28 12.71 0.99 -8.37
C THR A 28 11.20 0.97 -8.57
N PRO A 29 10.45 1.23 -7.49
CA PRO A 29 9.64 2.45 -7.53
C PRO A 29 9.68 3.23 -6.21
N VAL A 30 10.82 3.28 -5.51
CA VAL A 30 10.93 4.08 -4.26
C VAL A 30 10.79 5.57 -4.55
N ALA A 31 11.32 6.08 -5.67
CA ALA A 31 11.29 7.51 -5.96
C ALA A 31 9.86 8.06 -6.17
N SER A 32 9.03 7.36 -6.95
CA SER A 32 7.62 7.72 -7.15
C SER A 32 6.79 7.56 -5.88
N ALA A 33 7.04 6.49 -5.11
CA ALA A 33 6.36 6.23 -3.84
C ALA A 33 6.74 7.26 -2.75
N ALA A 34 7.99 7.70 -2.72
CA ALA A 34 8.49 8.69 -1.76
C ALA A 34 7.91 10.09 -2.02
N ARG A 35 7.70 10.48 -3.29
CA ARG A 35 7.15 11.79 -3.64
C ARG A 35 5.62 11.83 -3.65
N ASN A 36 4.96 10.77 -4.15
CA ASN A 36 3.52 10.79 -4.44
C ASN A 36 2.70 9.78 -3.62
N GLY A 37 3.36 8.94 -2.82
CA GLY A 37 2.75 7.91 -1.98
C GLY A 37 2.81 6.51 -2.59
N PRO A 38 2.70 5.45 -1.75
CA PRO A 38 3.00 4.07 -2.11
C PRO A 38 2.05 3.45 -3.15
N CYS A 39 0.92 4.10 -3.45
CA CYS A 39 -0.08 3.61 -4.39
C CYS A 39 -0.19 4.46 -5.66
N TYR A 40 0.69 5.43 -5.87
CA TYR A 40 0.54 6.39 -6.96
C TYR A 40 0.44 5.73 -8.34
N ASP A 41 1.25 4.70 -8.60
CA ASP A 41 1.28 3.98 -9.87
C ASP A 41 0.19 2.90 -10.02
N GLY A 42 -0.69 2.80 -9.02
CA GLY A 42 -1.77 1.81 -8.93
C GLY A 42 -1.29 0.38 -8.71
N ARG A 43 -0.02 0.18 -8.30
CA ARG A 43 0.57 -1.12 -7.97
C ARG A 43 0.95 -1.12 -6.49
N CYS A 44 0.01 -1.47 -5.62
CA CYS A 44 0.27 -1.50 -4.19
C CYS A 44 -0.66 -2.50 -3.48
N THR A 45 -0.26 -2.94 -2.29
CA THR A 45 -1.14 -3.61 -1.35
C THR A 45 -1.21 -2.78 -0.08
N ILE A 46 -2.42 -2.46 0.37
CA ILE A 46 -2.65 -1.62 1.55
C ILE A 46 -3.68 -2.25 2.46
N THR A 47 -3.58 -1.94 3.74
CA THR A 47 -4.63 -2.23 4.72
C THR A 47 -5.31 -0.91 5.10
N VAL A 48 -6.64 -0.90 5.06
CA VAL A 48 -7.48 0.24 5.44
C VAL A 48 -8.38 -0.19 6.59
N SER A 49 -8.39 0.58 7.67
CA SER A 49 -9.22 0.34 8.87
C SER A 49 -10.36 1.34 9.05
N ALA A 50 -10.41 2.34 8.18
CA ALA A 50 -11.36 3.43 8.17
C ALA A 50 -11.45 3.98 6.73
N PRO A 51 -12.50 4.76 6.40
CA PRO A 51 -12.58 5.45 5.13
C PRO A 51 -11.30 6.24 4.85
N LYS A 52 -10.71 6.04 3.66
CA LYS A 52 -9.40 6.58 3.31
C LYS A 52 -9.36 7.02 1.85
N THR A 53 -8.74 8.18 1.62
CA THR A 53 -8.44 8.66 0.27
C THR A 53 -7.01 8.28 -0.09
N ILE A 54 -6.83 7.76 -1.31
CA ILE A 54 -5.55 7.30 -1.83
C ILE A 54 -5.30 8.03 -3.16
N LYS A 55 -4.17 8.72 -3.23
CA LYS A 55 -3.73 9.43 -4.44
C LYS A 55 -3.21 8.44 -5.47
N VAL A 56 -3.56 8.66 -6.73
CA VAL A 56 -3.10 7.88 -7.87
C VAL A 56 -2.77 8.80 -9.05
N ASN A 57 -2.06 8.26 -10.05
CA ASN A 57 -1.71 9.00 -11.25
C ASN A 57 -2.94 9.28 -12.13
N SER A 58 -3.41 10.52 -12.17
CA SER A 58 -4.58 10.91 -12.96
C SER A 58 -4.42 10.72 -14.46
N ARG A 59 -3.21 10.87 -15.01
CA ARG A 59 -2.95 10.65 -16.44
C ARG A 59 -3.13 9.19 -16.83
N LYS A 60 -2.89 8.27 -15.88
CA LYS A 60 -3.01 6.83 -16.10
C LYS A 60 -4.42 6.32 -15.83
N PHE A 61 -5.02 6.76 -14.73
CA PHE A 61 -6.28 6.21 -14.22
C PHE A 61 -7.50 7.09 -14.52
N GLY A 62 -7.33 8.30 -15.05
CA GLY A 62 -8.43 9.23 -15.33
C GLY A 62 -8.97 9.96 -14.10
N PHE A 63 -8.43 9.72 -12.90
CA PHE A 63 -8.79 10.39 -11.65
C PHE A 63 -7.56 10.60 -10.76
N LYS A 64 -7.55 11.66 -9.96
CA LYS A 64 -6.42 12.03 -9.08
C LYS A 64 -6.34 11.19 -7.80
N GLN A 65 -7.47 10.67 -7.36
CA GLN A 65 -7.60 9.93 -6.11
C GLN A 65 -8.82 9.04 -6.15
N PHE A 66 -8.79 7.93 -5.42
CA PHE A 66 -10.00 7.18 -5.09
C PHE A 66 -10.15 7.11 -3.58
N LYS A 67 -11.40 6.92 -3.14
CA LYS A 67 -11.79 6.89 -1.75
C LYS A 67 -12.39 5.53 -1.44
N VAL A 68 -11.88 4.90 -0.38
CA VAL A 68 -12.62 3.84 0.31
C VAL A 68 -13.63 4.57 1.20
N THR A 69 -14.93 4.42 0.91
CA THR A 69 -16.00 5.17 1.56
C THR A 69 -16.59 4.43 2.74
N HIS A 70 -16.67 3.10 2.66
CA HIS A 70 -17.23 2.26 3.70
C HIS A 70 -16.50 0.91 3.78
N ILE A 71 -16.33 0.40 5.00
CA ILE A 71 -15.73 -0.91 5.25
C ILE A 71 -16.57 -1.60 6.32
N SER A 72 -17.13 -2.75 5.97
CA SER A 72 -17.81 -3.67 6.89
C SER A 72 -17.33 -5.09 6.63
N SER A 73 -17.62 -6.01 7.54
CA SER A 73 -17.20 -7.43 7.43
C SER A 73 -17.66 -8.10 6.13
N ARG A 74 -18.68 -7.57 5.46
CA ARG A 74 -19.28 -8.15 4.25
C ARG A 74 -19.06 -7.32 2.99
N LEU A 75 -18.62 -6.08 3.12
CA LEU A 75 -18.61 -5.12 2.01
C LEU A 75 -17.51 -4.07 2.17
N VAL A 76 -16.84 -3.77 1.07
CA VAL A 76 -16.02 -2.58 0.92
C VAL A 76 -16.60 -1.73 -0.20
N ALA A 77 -16.94 -0.48 0.11
CA ALA A 77 -17.42 0.48 -0.87
C ALA A 77 -16.34 1.50 -1.21
N MET A 78 -16.30 1.89 -2.48
CA MET A 78 -15.27 2.74 -3.06
C MET A 78 -15.92 3.74 -4.01
N SER A 79 -15.32 4.92 -4.11
CA SER A 79 -15.71 5.92 -5.09
C SER A 79 -14.53 6.75 -5.57
N THR A 80 -14.71 7.40 -6.71
CA THR A 80 -13.79 8.38 -7.27
C THR A 80 -14.57 9.37 -8.13
N THR A 81 -13.92 10.47 -8.49
CA THR A 81 -14.40 11.44 -9.46
C THR A 81 -13.35 11.54 -10.54
N THR A 82 -13.76 11.34 -11.79
CA THR A 82 -12.86 11.48 -12.94
C THR A 82 -12.37 12.92 -13.06
N THR A 83 -11.34 13.11 -13.88
CA THR A 83 -10.79 14.45 -14.16
C THR A 83 -11.83 15.34 -14.86
N ASP A 84 -12.81 14.72 -15.54
CA ASP A 84 -13.93 15.39 -16.23
C ASP A 84 -15.15 15.60 -15.32
N GLY A 85 -15.06 15.26 -14.03
CA GLY A 85 -16.13 15.48 -13.05
C GLY A 85 -17.16 14.36 -12.91
N VAL A 86 -16.99 13.24 -13.63
CA VAL A 86 -17.92 12.10 -13.55
C VAL A 86 -17.66 11.28 -12.28
N GLY A 87 -18.71 11.02 -11.49
CA GLY A 87 -18.63 10.15 -10.33
C GLY A 87 -18.61 8.67 -10.73
N LEU A 88 -17.61 7.92 -10.24
CA LEU A 88 -17.56 6.46 -10.34
C LEU A 88 -17.61 5.86 -8.95
N SER A 89 -18.40 4.81 -8.77
CA SER A 89 -18.52 4.09 -7.51
C SER A 89 -18.61 2.60 -7.76
N GLY A 90 -18.25 1.83 -6.74
CA GLY A 90 -18.35 0.38 -6.77
C GLY A 90 -18.17 -0.19 -5.38
N SER A 91 -18.69 -1.39 -5.17
CA SER A 91 -18.53 -2.10 -3.92
C SER A 91 -18.42 -3.59 -4.17
N THR A 92 -17.76 -4.30 -3.26
CA THR A 92 -17.63 -5.75 -3.35
C THR A 92 -17.44 -6.37 -1.98
N SER A 93 -17.79 -7.64 -1.87
CA SER A 93 -17.49 -8.50 -0.74
C SER A 93 -16.03 -8.97 -0.73
N PRO A 94 -15.53 -9.49 0.41
CA PRO A 94 -14.20 -10.10 0.48
C PRO A 94 -14.00 -11.13 -0.64
N GLY A 95 -12.82 -11.14 -1.25
CA GLY A 95 -12.47 -11.97 -2.41
C GLY A 95 -12.85 -11.36 -3.76
N GLY A 96 -13.78 -10.41 -3.80
CA GLY A 96 -14.25 -9.80 -5.05
C GLY A 96 -13.42 -8.59 -5.50
N THR A 97 -13.67 -8.16 -6.73
CA THR A 97 -12.90 -7.13 -7.43
C THR A 97 -13.82 -6.03 -7.93
N VAL A 98 -13.39 -4.78 -7.76
CA VAL A 98 -14.02 -3.60 -8.35
C VAL A 98 -13.06 -3.01 -9.37
N GLN A 99 -13.58 -2.58 -10.51
CA GLN A 99 -12.83 -1.80 -11.49
C GLN A 99 -13.38 -0.37 -11.49
N LEU A 100 -12.49 0.61 -11.32
CA LEU A 100 -12.79 2.02 -11.48
C LEU A 100 -11.92 2.53 -12.61
N ASN A 101 -12.51 2.70 -13.80
CA ASN A 101 -11.80 3.03 -15.03
C ASN A 101 -10.59 2.09 -15.26
N ASN A 102 -9.36 2.61 -15.39
CA ASN A 102 -8.16 1.80 -15.63
C ASN A 102 -7.51 1.24 -14.34
N LEU A 103 -8.19 1.27 -13.19
CA LEU A 103 -7.70 0.73 -11.92
C LEU A 103 -8.57 -0.44 -11.46
N ARG A 104 -7.93 -1.59 -11.26
CA ARG A 104 -8.53 -2.77 -10.64
C ARG A 104 -8.18 -2.80 -9.16
N ILE A 105 -9.20 -2.92 -8.31
CA ILE A 105 -9.08 -3.03 -6.86
C ILE A 105 -9.63 -4.39 -6.42
N TRP A 106 -8.75 -5.25 -5.93
CA TRP A 106 -9.12 -6.55 -5.36
C TRP A 106 -9.19 -6.44 -3.84
N VAL A 107 -10.33 -6.81 -3.26
CA VAL A 107 -10.50 -6.91 -1.80
C VAL A 107 -10.04 -8.29 -1.37
N LYS A 108 -8.79 -8.43 -0.94
CA LYS A 108 -8.23 -9.77 -0.59
C LYS A 108 -8.93 -10.39 0.61
N TRP A 109 -9.17 -9.58 1.65
CA TRP A 109 -9.89 -10.00 2.85
C TRP A 109 -10.46 -8.80 3.58
N VAL A 110 -11.46 -9.06 4.42
CA VAL A 110 -11.99 -8.11 5.40
C VAL A 110 -12.13 -8.81 6.75
N SER A 111 -11.75 -8.12 7.82
CA SER A 111 -11.89 -8.56 9.20
C SER A 111 -12.39 -7.39 10.04
N GLY A 112 -13.63 -7.48 10.53
CA GLY A 112 -14.31 -6.36 11.18
C GLY A 112 -14.39 -5.13 10.26
N ARG A 113 -13.76 -4.02 10.67
CA ARG A 113 -13.67 -2.76 9.89
C ARG A 113 -12.33 -2.61 9.15
N LYS A 114 -11.54 -3.68 9.06
CA LYS A 114 -10.23 -3.68 8.38
C LYS A 114 -10.31 -4.45 7.07
N ALA A 115 -9.90 -3.86 5.97
CA ALA A 115 -9.83 -4.50 4.67
C ALA A 115 -8.41 -4.43 4.10
N ARG A 116 -7.94 -5.51 3.47
CA ARG A 116 -6.70 -5.52 2.69
C ARG A 116 -7.02 -5.44 1.21
N LEU A 117 -6.56 -4.37 0.58
CA LEU A 117 -6.81 -4.06 -0.82
C LEU A 117 -5.53 -4.25 -1.62
N GLN A 118 -5.65 -4.89 -2.77
CA GLN A 118 -4.59 -4.96 -3.76
C GLN A 118 -5.02 -4.17 -4.99
N LEU A 119 -4.20 -3.20 -5.36
CA LEU A 119 -4.42 -2.35 -6.50
C LEU A 119 -3.53 -2.82 -7.65
N SER A 120 -4.11 -2.83 -8.85
CA SER A 120 -3.39 -3.13 -10.07
C SER A 120 -3.95 -2.29 -11.23
N PRO A 121 -3.11 -1.80 -12.15
CA PRO A 121 -3.59 -1.23 -13.41
C PRO A 121 -4.29 -2.29 -14.25
N VAL A 122 -5.32 -1.89 -14.98
CA VAL A 122 -5.96 -2.72 -16.02
C VAL A 122 -5.16 -2.53 -17.32
N PRO A 123 -4.82 -3.61 -18.06
CA PRO A 123 -4.26 -3.49 -19.39
C PRO A 123 -5.26 -2.76 -20.31
N ARG A 124 -4.79 -1.82 -21.13
CA ARG A 124 -5.61 -1.24 -22.20
C ARG A 124 -5.71 -2.20 -23.36
#